data_AF-H8YY75-F1
#
_entry.id   AF-H8YY75-F1
#
_cell.length_a   1.000
_cell.length_b   1.000
_cell.length_c   1.000
_cell.angle_alpha   90.00
_cell.angle_beta   90.00
_cell.angle_gamma   90.00
#
_symmetry.space_group_name_H-M   'P 1'
#
loop_
_entity.id
_entity.type
_entity.pdbx_description
1 polymer ?
#
loop_
_entity_poly.entity_id
_entity_poly.type
_entity_poly.pdbx_seq_one_letter_code
_entity_poly.pdbx_strand_id
1 'polypeptide(L)' 'MKEMENLIDDYVTQGYEILEQSERNAMVRKKTWGSGGGHVLWAVLTVWWTIGIGNVIYALIAHYGAEKVMLKVDAEE' A
#
# COMPACT_ATOMS: atom_id res chain seq x y z
N MET A 1 2.71 41.49 17.73
CA MET A 1 1.87 40.91 16.66
C MET A 1 2.71 40.48 15.45
N LYS A 2 3.57 41.36 14.89
CA LYS A 2 4.43 41.04 13.74
C LYS A 2 5.36 39.81 13.92
N GLU A 3 5.86 39.54 15.12
CA GLU A 3 6.76 38.39 15.35
C GLU A 3 6.05 37.04 15.21
N MET A 4 4.79 36.93 15.66
CA MET A 4 4.01 35.70 15.55
C MET A 4 3.63 35.41 14.10
N GLU A 5 3.24 36.45 13.35
CA GLU A 5 2.93 36.36 11.93
C GLU A 5 4.15 35.90 11.13
N ASN A 6 5.34 36.45 11.41
CA ASN A 6 6.58 36.03 10.76
C ASN A 6 6.94 34.56 11.03
N LEU A 7 6.75 34.09 12.28
CA LEU A 7 7.01 32.69 12.62
C LEU A 7 6.06 31.75 11.87
N ILE A 8 4.79 32.13 11.79
CA ILE A 8 3.78 31.33 11.07
C ILE A 8 4.11 31.27 9.58
N ASP A 9 4.51 32.40 8.98
CA ASP A 9 4.88 32.46 7.57
C ASP A 9 6.12 31.59 7.26
N ASP A 10 7.09 31.55 8.18
CA ASP A 10 8.25 30.66 8.07
C ASP A 10 7.84 29.17 8.14
N TYR A 11 6.98 28.79 9.09
CA TYR A 11 6.48 27.41 9.17
C TYR A 11 5.64 27.01 7.94
N VAL A 12 4.83 27.93 7.42
CA VAL A 12 4.07 27.71 6.18
C VAL A 12 5.04 27.52 5.00
N THR A 13 6.09 28.34 4.91
CA THR A 13 7.15 28.22 3.89
C THR A 13 7.89 26.88 3.98
N GLN A 14 8.09 26.37 5.20
CA GLN A 14 8.67 25.04 5.44
C GLN A 14 7.72 23.87 5.11
N GLY A 15 6.50 24.15 4.63
CA GLY A 15 5.52 23.17 4.22
C GLY A 15 4.66 22.62 5.37
N TYR A 16 4.55 23.37 6.47
CA TYR A 16 3.62 23.07 7.55
C TYR A 16 2.25 23.69 7.25
N GLU A 17 1.20 22.97 7.63
CA GLU A 17 -0.18 23.40 7.56
C GLU A 17 -0.61 23.92 8.93
N ILE A 18 -1.23 25.11 8.98
CA ILE A 18 -1.76 25.69 10.22
C ILE A 18 -3.08 24.99 10.55
N LEU A 19 -3.16 24.39 11.74
CA LEU A 19 -4.37 23.73 12.22
C LEU A 19 -5.21 24.68 13.09
N GLU A 20 -4.56 25.45 13.97
CA GLU A 20 -5.23 26.34 14.92
C GLU A 20 -4.33 27.53 15.25
N GLN A 21 -4.91 28.73 15.36
CA GLN A 21 -4.20 29.97 15.70
C GLN A 21 -4.96 30.74 16.78
N SER A 22 -4.25 31.18 17.81
CA SER A 22 -4.74 32.03 18.91
C SER A 22 -3.79 33.22 19.12
N GLU A 23 -4.14 34.19 19.98
CA GLU A 23 -3.34 35.41 20.19
C GLU A 23 -1.88 35.14 20.62
N ARG A 24 -1.61 34.00 21.25
CA ARG A 24 -0.28 33.64 21.78
C ARG A 24 0.27 32.30 21.31
N ASN A 25 -0.49 31.51 20.56
CA ASN A 25 -0.08 30.16 20.17
C ASN A 25 -0.56 29.84 18.76
N ALA A 26 0.22 29.06 18.02
CA ALA A 26 -0.17 28.48 16.74
C ALA A 26 0.21 27.00 16.72
N MET A 27 -0.74 26.15 16.33
CA MET A 27 -0.54 24.72 16.16
C MET A 27 -0.37 24.42 14.67
N VAL A 28 0.79 23.88 14.31
CA VAL A 28 1.16 23.59 12.92
C VAL A 28 1.51 22.12 12.75
N ARG A 29 1.18 21.53 11.60
CA ARG A 29 1.47 20.12 11.27
C ARG A 29 2.24 20.02 9.97
N LYS A 30 3.34 19.25 10.00
CA LYS A 30 4.08 18.93 8.78
C LYS A 30 3.25 18.03 7.88
N LYS A 31 2.98 18.45 6.64
CA LYS A 31 2.32 17.59 5.66
C LYS A 31 3.32 16.55 5.16
N THR A 32 3.28 15.34 5.73
CA THR A 32 4.05 14.20 5.25
C THR A 32 3.11 13.07 4.87
N TRP A 33 3.19 12.63 3.62
CA TRP A 33 2.48 11.47 3.10
C TRP A 33 3.39 10.22 3.11
N GLY A 34 4.53 10.29 3.81
CA GLY A 34 5.62 9.32 3.70
C GLY A 34 6.51 9.56 2.48
N SER A 35 7.57 8.76 2.33
CA SER A 35 8.42 8.81 1.13
C SER A 35 7.74 8.05 -0.01
N GLY A 36 7.81 8.60 -1.22
CA GLY A 36 7.34 7.90 -2.43
C GLY A 36 8.05 6.54 -2.60
N GLY A 37 9.33 6.47 -2.22
CA GLY A 37 10.07 5.20 -2.18
C GLY A 37 9.48 4.16 -1.23
N GLY A 38 8.98 4.57 -0.06
CA GLY A 38 8.31 3.67 0.88
C GLY A 38 7.01 3.10 0.33
N HIS A 39 6.25 3.91 -0.43
CA HIS A 39 5.04 3.45 -1.11
C HIS A 39 5.35 2.44 -2.22
N VAL A 40 6.37 2.71 -3.02
CA VAL A 40 6.80 1.78 -4.09
C VAL A 40 7.28 0.46 -3.51
N LEU A 41 8.08 0.48 -2.43
CA LEU A 41 8.55 -0.74 -1.77
C LEU A 41 7.38 -1.59 -1.26
N TRP A 42 6.42 -0.97 -0.58
CA TRP A 42 5.22 -1.67 -0.10
C TRP A 42 4.36 -2.19 -1.25
N ALA A 43 4.20 -1.43 -2.33
CA ALA A 43 3.48 -1.88 -3.52
C ALA A 43 4.14 -3.11 -4.15
N VAL A 44 5.47 -3.08 -4.33
CA VAL A 44 6.22 -4.23 -4.87
C VAL A 44 6.12 -5.43 -3.94
N LEU A 45 6.20 -5.24 -2.62
CA LEU A 45 6.11 -6.34 -1.65
C LEU A 45 4.71 -6.94 -1.52
N THR A 46 3.65 -6.26 -1.93
CA THR A 46 2.27 -6.74 -1.73
C THR A 46 1.57 -7.18 -3.02
N VAL A 47 1.87 -6.54 -4.15
CA VAL A 47 1.20 -6.80 -5.45
C VAL A 47 1.49 -8.20 -5.99
N TRP A 48 2.74 -8.66 -5.93
CA TRP A 48 3.10 -10.01 -6.39
C TRP A 48 2.52 -11.12 -5.50
N TRP A 49 2.27 -10.86 -4.21
CA TRP A 49 1.62 -11.83 -3.33
C TRP A 49 0.14 -12.00 -3.67
N THR A 50 -0.61 -10.92 -3.95
CA THR A 50 -2.02 -11.05 -4.35
C THR A 50 -2.16 -11.73 -5.71
N ILE A 51 -1.31 -11.38 -6.68
CA ILE A 51 -1.29 -12.05 -7.99
C ILE A 51 -0.82 -13.51 -7.86
N GLY A 52 0.21 -13.75 -7.04
CA GLY A 52 0.79 -15.06 -6.81
C GLY A 52 -0.19 -16.02 -6.11
N ILE A 53 -0.79 -15.58 -5.00
CA ILE A 53 -1.80 -16.36 -4.27
C ILE A 53 -3.00 -16.64 -5.16
N GLY A 54 -3.49 -15.65 -5.91
CA GLY A 54 -4.59 -15.84 -6.87
C GLY A 54 -4.28 -16.93 -7.91
N ASN A 55 -3.07 -16.91 -8.48
CA ASN A 55 -2.62 -17.93 -9.42
C ASN A 55 -2.46 -19.31 -8.76
N VAL A 56 -1.93 -19.38 -7.54
CA VAL A 56 -1.80 -20.64 -6.80
C VAL A 56 -3.18 -21.24 -6.53
N ILE A 57 -4.14 -20.44 -6.04
CA ILE A 57 -5.52 -20.89 -5.82
C ILE A 57 -6.14 -21.38 -7.13
N TYR A 58 -6.00 -20.62 -8.21
CA TYR A 58 -6.50 -21.01 -9.53
C TYR A 58 -5.88 -22.34 -10.01
N ALA A 59 -4.56 -22.49 -9.87
CA ALA A 59 -3.85 -23.70 -10.24
C ALA A 59 -4.33 -24.91 -9.42
N LEU A 60 -4.56 -24.74 -8.11
CA LEU A 60 -5.11 -25.81 -7.26
C LEU A 60 -6.52 -26.19 -7.70
N ILE A 61 -7.41 -25.22 -7.93
CA ILE A 61 -8.78 -25.48 -8.41
C ILE A 61 -8.75 -26.24 -9.73
N ALA A 62 -7.95 -25.78 -10.70
CA ALA A 62 -7.82 -26.43 -11.99
C ALA A 62 -7.24 -27.85 -11.87
N HIS A 63 -6.25 -28.05 -10.99
CA HIS A 63 -5.63 -29.36 -10.77
C HIS A 63 -6.58 -30.36 -10.11
N TYR A 64 -7.34 -29.94 -9.09
CA TYR A 64 -8.29 -30.82 -8.41
C TYR A 64 -9.57 -31.07 -9.21
N GLY A 65 -9.98 -30.11 -10.05
CA GLY A 65 -11.10 -30.25 -10.98
C GLY A 65 -10.74 -30.99 -12.27
N ALA A 66 -9.47 -31.39 -12.46
CA ALA A 66 -9.03 -32.08 -13.66
C ALA A 66 -9.72 -33.45 -13.80
N GLU A 67 -10.23 -33.69 -15.01
CA GLU A 67 -10.92 -34.92 -15.38
C GLU A 67 -9.98 -36.13 -15.20
N LYS A 68 -10.44 -37.12 -14.43
CA LYS A 68 -9.66 -38.33 -14.17
C LYS A 68 -10.16 -39.44 -15.09
N VAL A 69 -9.35 -39.76 -16.10
CA VAL A 69 -9.62 -40.89 -17.00
C VAL A 69 -8.93 -42.13 -16.47
N MET A 70 -9.71 -43.17 -16.18
CA MET A 70 -9.20 -44.47 -15.77
C MET A 70 -8.91 -45.32 -16.99
N LEU A 71 -7.63 -45.56 -17.26
CA LEU A 71 -7.20 -46.49 -18.29
C LEU A 71 -7.16 -47.90 -17.70
N LYS A 72 -8.04 -48.78 -18.19
CA LYS A 72 -7.90 -50.22 -18.01
C LYS A 72 -7.04 -50.75 -19.15
N VAL A 73 -5.90 -51.35 -18.78
CA VAL A 73 -5.15 -52.20 -19.70
C VAL A 73 -5.79 -53.57 -19.55
N ASP A 74 -6.59 -53.97 -20.53
CA ASP A 74 -7.00 -55.37 -20.63
C ASP A 74 -5.74 -56.17 -20.96
N ALA A 75 -5.30 -56.99 -20.01
CA ALA A 75 -4.32 -58.02 -20.27
C ALA A 75 -5.05 -59.09 -21.10
N GLU A 76 -4.85 -59.05 -22.41
CA GLU A 76 -5.29 -60.11 -23.30
C GLU A 76 -4.47 -61.37 -23.01
N GLU A 77 -5.02 -62.29 -22.22
CA GLU A 77 -4.76 -63.75 -22.30
C GLU A 77 -6.02 -64.55 -21.99
#